data_AF-A0A948YIZ5-F1
#
_entry.id   AF-A0A948YIZ5-F1
#
_cell.length_a   1.000
_cell.length_b   1.000
_cell.length_c   1.000
_cell.angle_alpha   90.00
_cell.angle_beta   90.00
_cell.angle_gamma   90.00
#
_symmetry.space_group_name_H-M   'P 1'
#
loop_
_entity.id
_entity.type
_entity.pdbx_description
1 polymer ?
#
loop_
_entity_poly.entity_id
_entity_poly.type
_entity_poly.pdbx_seq_one_letter_code
_entity_poly.pdbx_strand_id
1 'polypeptide(L)'
;MAAETVCTPFILQKKIFNLNVLAYNYNNEFVHQQAITNMEIACKKLGVDFYSVVSQRNICHKILRDQIRYAAKFGPKALGAHLCGPCNVGGFLAAKKVALGNQIPAIILGNSDAEKLPRYLKIGQRIPLKKKLSNGNATYFLRAQINKFRQRLEFNLSINDLINLRFTPKNEDPDSQQIGGVKVLPIYNYIEWDRRKIVETIEKELGWKKPENRVSSWRFDCRLIPLVNYLWVKTCGYPKAFFGYVQMIRSGTMTKKEALEQLSGTDWGEFTREMEDCLISDLNIGQKYINIIKVY
;
A
#
# COMPACT_ATOMS: atom_id res chain seq x y z
N MET A 1 2.55 0.88 -3.04
CA MET A 1 3.83 1.59 -3.13
C MET A 1 3.93 2.18 -4.53
N ALA A 2 3.91 3.51 -4.70
CA ALA A 2 3.80 4.12 -6.04
C ALA A 2 5.03 3.80 -6.90
N ALA A 3 4.88 3.84 -8.23
CA ALA A 3 5.98 3.77 -9.20
C ALA A 3 7.20 4.62 -8.81
N GLU A 4 6.91 5.82 -8.32
CA GLU A 4 7.87 6.86 -7.90
C GLU A 4 8.63 6.46 -6.62
N THR A 5 8.03 5.61 -5.78
CA THR A 5 8.63 5.11 -4.52
C THR A 5 9.58 3.92 -4.74
N VAL A 6 9.44 3.19 -5.85
CA VAL A 6 10.16 1.93 -6.07
C VAL A 6 11.44 2.15 -6.89
N CYS A 7 11.40 2.95 -7.95
CA CYS A 7 12.49 3.00 -8.92
C CYS A 7 13.56 4.07 -8.68
N THR A 8 13.18 5.22 -8.11
CA THR A 8 14.15 6.30 -7.83
C THR A 8 15.25 5.88 -6.85
N PRO A 9 14.95 5.12 -5.77
CA PRO A 9 16.01 4.62 -4.90
C PRO A 9 17.03 3.74 -5.65
N PHE A 10 16.61 2.90 -6.59
CA PHE A 10 17.51 1.98 -7.29
C PHE A 10 18.48 2.68 -8.24
N ILE A 11 18.01 3.70 -8.97
CA ILE A 11 18.87 4.51 -9.84
C ILE A 11 19.93 5.23 -9.01
N LEU A 12 19.53 5.88 -7.92
CA LEU A 12 20.45 6.64 -7.07
C LEU A 12 21.48 5.71 -6.40
N GLN A 13 21.03 4.60 -5.83
CA GLN A 13 21.93 3.72 -5.07
C GLN A 13 22.94 3.01 -5.98
N LYS A 14 22.52 2.56 -7.17
CA LYS A 14 23.41 1.81 -8.06
C LYS A 14 24.26 2.71 -8.94
N LYS A 15 23.65 3.72 -9.60
CA LYS A 15 24.39 4.58 -10.55
C LYS A 15 25.16 5.71 -9.87
N ILE A 16 24.68 6.22 -8.73
CA ILE A 16 25.32 7.36 -8.06
C ILE A 16 26.19 6.90 -6.89
N PHE A 17 25.69 6.03 -6.02
CA PHE A 17 26.39 5.62 -4.80
C PHE A 17 27.14 4.28 -4.91
N ASN A 18 27.03 3.56 -6.03
CA ASN A 18 27.65 2.25 -6.29
C ASN A 18 27.47 1.24 -5.14
N LEU A 19 26.30 1.25 -4.50
CA LEU A 19 26.00 0.35 -3.39
C LEU A 19 25.72 -1.07 -3.90
N ASN A 20 25.95 -2.05 -3.02
CA ASN A 20 25.42 -3.40 -3.21
C ASN A 20 23.96 -3.41 -2.73
N VAL A 21 23.03 -3.53 -3.67
CA VAL A 21 21.59 -3.32 -3.43
C VAL A 21 20.83 -4.60 -3.70
N LEU A 22 19.90 -4.92 -2.80
CA LEU A 22 18.83 -5.89 -3.03
C LEU A 22 17.52 -5.11 -3.22
N ALA A 23 16.92 -5.22 -4.41
CA ALA A 23 15.60 -4.67 -4.65
C ALA A 23 14.53 -5.56 -4.01
N TYR A 24 13.70 -4.97 -3.15
CA TYR A 24 12.68 -5.70 -2.40
C TYR A 24 11.27 -5.19 -2.73
N ASN A 25 10.34 -6.12 -2.96
CA ASN A 25 8.93 -5.82 -3.07
C ASN A 25 8.09 -6.75 -2.18
N TYR A 26 7.23 -6.16 -1.34
CA TYR A 26 6.16 -6.93 -0.71
C TYR A 26 4.97 -7.04 -1.67
N ASN A 27 4.83 -8.20 -2.30
CA ASN A 27 3.64 -8.53 -3.05
C ASN A 27 2.50 -8.81 -2.06
N ASN A 28 1.68 -7.78 -1.85
CA ASN A 28 0.51 -7.83 -0.97
C ASN A 28 -0.65 -8.64 -1.53
N GLU A 29 -0.43 -9.38 -2.62
CA GLU A 29 -1.39 -10.22 -3.35
C GLU A 29 -2.39 -9.41 -4.21
N PHE A 30 -2.36 -8.07 -4.13
CA PHE A 30 -3.15 -7.13 -4.94
C PHE A 30 -2.28 -6.27 -5.85
N VAL A 31 -0.99 -6.61 -6.01
CA VAL A 31 -0.10 -5.84 -6.88
C VAL A 31 -0.58 -5.94 -8.33
N HIS A 32 -0.60 -4.81 -9.03
CA HIS A 32 -0.97 -4.78 -10.44
C HIS A 32 0.12 -5.44 -11.29
N GLN A 33 -0.25 -6.29 -12.27
CA GLN A 33 0.72 -7.05 -13.06
C GLN A 33 1.73 -6.14 -13.78
N GLN A 34 1.27 -5.05 -14.39
CA GLN A 34 2.15 -4.03 -14.98
C GLN A 34 3.20 -3.49 -14.00
N ALA A 35 2.87 -3.33 -12.71
CA ALA A 35 3.83 -2.85 -11.73
C ALA A 35 4.92 -3.90 -11.44
N ILE A 36 4.56 -5.19 -11.40
CA ILE A 36 5.53 -6.29 -11.28
C ILE A 36 6.47 -6.30 -12.48
N THR A 37 5.92 -6.28 -13.70
CA THR A 37 6.71 -6.23 -14.94
C THR A 37 7.64 -5.03 -14.97
N ASN A 38 7.17 -3.85 -14.54
CA ASN A 38 8.02 -2.67 -14.48
C ASN A 38 9.17 -2.84 -13.47
N MET A 39 8.91 -3.41 -12.29
CA MET A 39 9.94 -3.67 -11.28
C MET A 39 11.00 -4.65 -11.79
N GLU A 40 10.58 -5.73 -12.46
CA GLU A 40 11.48 -6.72 -13.04
C GLU A 40 12.37 -6.12 -14.14
N ILE A 41 11.78 -5.37 -15.07
CA ILE A 41 12.52 -4.68 -16.14
C ILE A 41 13.50 -3.66 -15.55
N ALA A 42 13.04 -2.87 -14.58
CA ALA A 42 13.88 -1.88 -13.89
C ALA A 42 15.10 -2.53 -13.24
N CYS A 43 14.89 -3.60 -12.47
CA CYS A 43 15.98 -4.31 -11.78
C CYS A 43 16.94 -4.96 -12.78
N LYS A 44 16.42 -5.58 -13.86
CA LYS A 44 17.24 -6.16 -14.93
C LYS A 44 18.12 -5.11 -15.60
N LYS A 45 17.57 -3.94 -15.95
CA LYS A 45 18.32 -2.85 -16.58
C LYS A 45 19.39 -2.25 -15.66
N LEU A 46 19.14 -2.23 -14.35
CA LEU A 46 20.07 -1.70 -13.35
C LEU A 46 21.10 -2.74 -12.89
N GLY A 47 20.97 -4.01 -13.26
CA GLY A 47 21.83 -5.08 -12.76
C GLY A 47 21.72 -5.25 -11.24
N VAL A 48 20.49 -5.20 -10.73
CA VAL A 48 20.16 -5.32 -9.31
C VAL A 48 19.32 -6.57 -9.09
N ASP A 49 19.63 -7.34 -8.06
CA ASP A 49 18.84 -8.52 -7.70
C ASP A 49 17.45 -8.09 -7.21
N PHE A 50 16.41 -8.72 -7.75
CA PHE A 50 15.03 -8.44 -7.38
C PHE A 50 14.44 -9.59 -6.57
N TYR A 51 13.97 -9.26 -5.36
CA TYR A 51 13.31 -10.20 -4.47
C TYR A 51 11.91 -9.73 -4.10
N SER A 52 10.91 -10.39 -4.70
CA SER A 52 9.51 -10.16 -4.37
C SER A 52 8.98 -11.20 -3.39
N VAL A 53 8.59 -10.75 -2.19
CA VAL A 53 8.02 -11.61 -1.15
C VAL A 53 6.50 -11.57 -1.22
N VAL A 54 5.89 -12.76 -1.32
CA VAL A 54 4.44 -12.97 -1.28
C VAL A 54 4.12 -13.98 -0.17
N SER A 55 2.92 -13.88 0.42
CA SER A 55 2.48 -14.92 1.35
C SER A 55 2.21 -16.22 0.61
N GLN A 56 2.70 -17.34 1.15
CA GLN A 56 2.46 -18.70 0.64
C GLN A 56 1.03 -19.18 0.90
N ARG A 57 0.23 -18.41 1.64
CA ARG A 57 -1.09 -18.82 2.12
C ARG A 57 -2.20 -17.84 1.73
N ASN A 58 -1.94 -16.90 0.84
CA ASN A 58 -2.88 -15.84 0.45
C ASN A 58 -3.49 -15.15 1.69
N ILE A 59 -2.63 -14.79 2.64
CA ILE A 59 -3.06 -14.27 3.94
C ILE A 59 -3.68 -12.89 3.81
N CYS A 60 -3.16 -12.00 2.95
CA CYS A 60 -3.75 -10.68 2.75
C CYS A 60 -5.18 -10.78 2.23
N HIS A 61 -5.43 -11.63 1.21
CA HIS A 61 -6.77 -11.93 0.72
C HIS A 61 -7.68 -12.45 1.83
N LYS A 62 -7.22 -13.42 2.62
CA LYS A 62 -8.02 -14.00 3.71
C LYS A 62 -8.39 -12.98 4.78
N ILE A 63 -7.44 -12.12 5.18
CA ILE A 63 -7.68 -11.05 6.15
C ILE A 63 -8.68 -10.05 5.58
N LEU A 64 -8.43 -9.54 4.37
CA LEU A 64 -9.27 -8.51 3.77
C LEU A 64 -10.68 -8.98 3.49
N ARG A 65 -10.84 -10.20 2.99
CA ARG A 65 -12.14 -10.83 2.78
C ARG A 65 -12.99 -10.80 4.05
N ASP A 66 -12.43 -11.27 5.16
CA ASP A 66 -13.18 -11.32 6.41
C ASP A 66 -13.37 -9.92 7.03
N GLN A 67 -12.41 -9.00 6.81
CA GLN A 67 -12.56 -7.59 7.20
C GLN A 67 -13.67 -6.88 6.46
N ILE A 68 -13.78 -7.06 5.15
CA ILE A 68 -14.88 -6.49 4.35
C ILE A 68 -16.22 -7.04 4.85
N ARG A 69 -16.33 -8.35 5.07
CA ARG A 69 -17.58 -8.99 5.52
C ARG A 69 -18.08 -8.48 6.86
N TYR A 70 -17.21 -8.21 7.83
CA TYR A 70 -17.67 -7.60 9.09
C TYR A 70 -17.79 -6.08 9.01
N ALA A 71 -16.99 -5.38 8.18
CA ALA A 71 -16.94 -3.91 8.17
C ALA A 71 -17.98 -3.25 7.25
N ALA A 72 -18.41 -3.92 6.17
CA ALA A 72 -19.32 -3.36 5.17
C ALA A 72 -20.68 -2.90 5.73
N LYS A 73 -21.12 -3.39 6.89
CA LYS A 73 -22.39 -2.93 7.49
C LYS A 73 -22.25 -1.63 8.29
N PHE A 74 -21.03 -1.14 8.48
CA PHE A 74 -20.73 0.01 9.33
C PHE A 74 -20.35 1.27 8.53
N GLY A 75 -20.60 1.27 7.22
CA GLY A 75 -20.42 2.41 6.33
C GLY A 75 -18.99 2.57 5.79
N PRO A 76 -18.81 3.53 4.87
CA PRO A 76 -17.55 3.71 4.13
C PRO A 76 -16.36 4.07 5.02
N LYS A 77 -16.59 4.86 6.09
CA LYS A 77 -15.56 5.22 7.10
C LYS A 77 -14.97 3.99 7.78
N ALA A 78 -15.83 3.05 8.16
CA ALA A 78 -15.44 1.86 8.87
C ALA A 78 -14.77 0.84 7.95
N LEU A 79 -15.30 0.67 6.73
CA LEU A 79 -14.71 -0.21 5.72
C LEU A 79 -13.33 0.29 5.27
N GLY A 80 -13.23 1.59 4.96
CA GLY A 80 -11.97 2.22 4.53
C GLY A 80 -10.85 2.10 5.56
N ALA A 81 -11.18 2.16 6.86
CA ALA A 81 -10.22 1.96 7.95
C ALA A 81 -9.64 0.53 8.01
N HIS A 82 -10.22 -0.44 7.30
CA HIS A 82 -9.84 -1.84 7.36
C HIS A 82 -9.14 -2.37 6.10
N LEU A 83 -9.05 -1.60 5.00
CA LEU A 83 -8.48 -2.08 3.73
C LEU A 83 -6.93 -2.08 3.67
N CYS A 84 -6.26 -0.98 4.03
CA CYS A 84 -4.80 -0.90 3.82
C CYS A 84 -3.97 -1.52 4.96
N GLY A 85 -4.56 -1.64 6.16
CA GLY A 85 -3.85 -2.05 7.38
C GLY A 85 -3.09 -3.37 7.27
N PRO A 86 -3.72 -4.47 6.80
CA PRO A 86 -3.05 -5.78 6.69
C PRO A 86 -1.83 -5.76 5.76
N CYS A 87 -1.91 -5.01 4.66
CA CYS A 87 -0.83 -4.90 3.69
C CYS A 87 0.36 -4.11 4.27
N ASN A 88 0.08 -3.04 5.03
CA ASN A 88 1.12 -2.26 5.70
C ASN A 88 1.86 -3.12 6.75
N VAL A 89 1.11 -3.86 7.58
CA VAL A 89 1.72 -4.75 8.58
C VAL A 89 2.53 -5.86 7.90
N GLY A 90 1.96 -6.52 6.88
CA GLY A 90 2.66 -7.57 6.14
C GLY A 90 3.95 -7.07 5.48
N GLY A 91 3.91 -5.90 4.83
CA GLY A 91 5.07 -5.30 4.19
C GLY A 91 6.19 -4.97 5.17
N PHE A 92 5.83 -4.44 6.35
CA PHE A 92 6.80 -4.17 7.41
C PHE A 92 7.46 -5.46 7.94
N LEU A 93 6.65 -6.48 8.27
CA LEU A 93 7.17 -7.74 8.80
C LEU A 93 8.04 -8.47 7.78
N ALA A 94 7.60 -8.50 6.51
CA ALA A 94 8.37 -9.11 5.44
C ALA A 94 9.67 -8.34 5.17
N ALA A 95 9.67 -7.00 5.22
CA ALA A 95 10.89 -6.20 5.10
C ALA A 95 11.87 -6.49 6.25
N LYS A 96 11.38 -6.57 7.49
CA LYS A 96 12.17 -6.98 8.67
C LYS A 96 12.81 -8.36 8.45
N LYS A 97 12.02 -9.34 8.01
CA LYS A 97 12.47 -10.71 7.77
C LYS A 97 13.59 -10.77 6.75
N VAL A 98 13.41 -10.10 5.62
CA VAL A 98 14.40 -10.06 4.53
C VAL A 98 15.67 -9.37 4.98
N ALA A 99 15.55 -8.21 5.63
CA ALA A 99 16.70 -7.44 6.05
C ALA A 99 17.56 -8.20 7.06
N LEU A 100 16.95 -8.73 8.13
CA LEU A 100 17.69 -9.48 9.15
C LEU A 100 18.21 -10.83 8.61
N GLY A 101 17.43 -11.53 7.78
CA GLY A 101 17.84 -12.81 7.18
C GLY A 101 19.04 -12.70 6.22
N ASN A 102 19.23 -11.55 5.59
CA ASN A 102 20.34 -11.27 4.67
C ASN A 102 21.39 -10.32 5.27
N GLN A 103 21.33 -10.04 6.59
CA GLN A 103 22.25 -9.12 7.27
C GLN A 103 22.33 -7.73 6.63
N ILE A 104 21.20 -7.22 6.11
CA ILE A 104 21.10 -5.91 5.48
C ILE A 104 21.12 -4.82 6.57
N PRO A 105 22.08 -3.88 6.54
CA PRO A 105 22.24 -2.89 7.61
C PRO A 105 21.26 -1.71 7.51
N ALA A 106 20.72 -1.44 6.31
CA ALA A 106 19.82 -0.33 6.06
C ALA A 106 18.77 -0.65 4.98
N ILE A 107 17.55 -0.16 5.20
CA ILE A 107 16.43 -0.19 4.25
C ILE A 107 16.22 1.23 3.73
N ILE A 108 16.24 1.40 2.41
CA ILE A 108 15.96 2.69 1.79
C ILE A 108 14.52 2.69 1.29
N LEU A 109 13.74 3.70 1.68
CA LEU A 109 12.35 3.87 1.28
C LEU A 109 12.20 5.08 0.35
N GLY A 110 11.39 4.94 -0.71
CA GLY A 110 11.06 6.03 -1.62
C GLY A 110 9.85 6.86 -1.20
N ASN A 111 9.50 6.92 0.08
CA ASN A 111 8.41 7.77 0.55
C ASN A 111 8.86 9.22 0.64
N SER A 112 8.00 10.15 0.22
CA SER A 112 8.21 11.60 0.33
C SER A 112 7.16 12.23 1.22
N ASP A 113 7.55 13.24 1.99
CA ASP A 113 6.61 14.06 2.77
C ASP A 113 5.62 14.81 1.86
N ALA A 114 6.00 15.08 0.60
CA ALA A 114 5.09 15.65 -0.41
C ALA A 114 3.93 14.70 -0.76
N GLU A 115 4.07 13.39 -0.54
CA GLU A 115 3.01 12.41 -0.77
C GLU A 115 2.21 12.05 0.49
N LYS A 116 2.65 12.52 1.67
CA LYS A 116 2.01 12.13 2.94
C LYS A 116 0.65 12.80 3.07
N LEU A 117 -0.33 11.99 3.44
CA LEU A 117 -1.63 12.51 3.83
C LEU A 117 -1.49 13.35 5.11
N PRO A 118 -2.18 14.49 5.21
CA PRO A 118 -2.12 15.31 6.42
C PRO A 118 -2.57 14.54 7.67
N ARG A 119 -1.82 14.68 8.77
CA ARG A 119 -2.05 13.94 10.02
C ARG A 119 -3.39 14.28 10.70
N TYR A 120 -3.98 15.44 10.40
CA TYR A 120 -5.32 15.83 10.88
C TYR A 120 -6.46 15.09 10.17
N LEU A 121 -6.19 14.44 9.04
CA LEU A 121 -7.18 13.79 8.21
C LEU A 121 -7.59 12.41 8.79
N LYS A 122 -8.36 12.42 9.88
CA LYS A 122 -8.88 11.21 10.54
C LYS A 122 -10.22 10.79 9.92
N ILE A 123 -10.15 10.18 8.75
CA ILE A 123 -11.33 9.79 7.95
C ILE A 123 -11.90 8.43 8.38
N GLY A 124 -11.06 7.56 8.95
CA GLY A 124 -11.45 6.21 9.37
C GLY A 124 -12.28 6.17 10.66
N GLN A 125 -13.29 5.30 10.69
CA GLN A 125 -14.10 5.05 11.89
C GLN A 125 -13.75 3.71 12.54
N ARG A 126 -13.50 3.72 13.85
CA ARG A 126 -13.31 2.49 14.63
C ARG A 126 -14.66 1.82 14.90
N ILE A 127 -14.80 0.56 14.51
CA ILE A 127 -15.95 -0.25 14.91
C ILE A 127 -15.72 -0.72 16.38
N PRO A 128 -16.67 -0.48 17.31
CA PRO A 128 -16.58 -0.96 18.68
C PRO A 128 -16.47 -2.48 18.77
N LEU A 129 -15.73 -2.99 19.76
CA LEU A 129 -15.50 -4.44 19.91
C LEU A 129 -16.81 -5.22 20.08
N LYS A 130 -17.77 -4.71 20.88
CA LYS A 130 -19.11 -5.30 21.04
C LYS A 130 -19.83 -5.51 19.70
N LYS A 131 -19.71 -4.57 18.76
CA LYS A 131 -20.32 -4.66 17.41
C LYS A 131 -19.57 -5.62 16.47
N LYS A 132 -18.27 -5.83 16.69
CA LYS A 132 -17.48 -6.85 15.97
C LYS A 132 -17.79 -8.26 16.44
N LEU A 133 -18.09 -8.41 17.73
CA LEU A 133 -18.43 -9.68 18.39
C LEU A 133 -19.93 -9.99 18.38
N SER A 134 -20.76 -9.18 17.71
CA SER A 134 -22.18 -9.48 17.58
C SER A 134 -22.42 -10.75 16.74
N ASN A 135 -23.55 -11.42 16.98
CA ASN A 135 -23.98 -12.56 16.17
C ASN A 135 -23.98 -12.19 14.68
N GLY A 136 -23.36 -13.04 13.86
CA GLY A 136 -23.16 -12.84 12.42
C GLY A 136 -21.89 -12.10 12.00
N ASN A 137 -21.22 -11.34 12.88
CA ASN A 137 -19.93 -10.69 12.59
C ASN A 137 -18.75 -11.36 13.31
N ALA A 138 -19.00 -12.00 14.45
CA ALA A 138 -17.96 -12.61 15.29
C ALA A 138 -17.09 -13.61 14.53
N THR A 139 -17.67 -14.47 13.71
CA THR A 139 -16.94 -15.47 12.92
C THR A 139 -15.95 -14.83 11.95
N TYR A 140 -16.37 -13.82 11.19
CA TYR A 140 -15.50 -13.05 10.30
C TYR A 140 -14.41 -12.31 11.08
N PHE A 141 -14.77 -11.64 12.17
CA PHE A 141 -13.81 -10.92 12.99
C PHE A 141 -12.73 -11.84 13.56
N LEU A 142 -13.12 -12.99 14.14
CA LEU A 142 -12.21 -13.98 14.70
C LEU A 142 -11.30 -14.60 13.62
N ARG A 143 -11.85 -14.99 12.46
CA ARG A 143 -11.02 -15.49 11.34
C ARG A 143 -10.03 -14.43 10.86
N ALA A 144 -10.42 -13.15 10.80
CA ALA A 144 -9.49 -12.07 10.47
C ALA A 144 -8.37 -11.93 11.51
N GLN A 145 -8.64 -12.10 12.82
CA GLN A 145 -7.59 -12.10 13.85
C GLN A 145 -6.67 -13.32 13.74
N ILE A 146 -7.22 -14.51 13.50
CA ILE A 146 -6.43 -15.74 13.29
C ILE A 146 -5.51 -15.57 12.08
N ASN A 147 -6.00 -15.02 10.97
CA ASN A 147 -5.17 -14.82 9.78
C ASN A 147 -4.13 -13.71 9.99
N LYS A 148 -4.42 -12.65 10.77
CA LYS A 148 -3.40 -11.67 11.19
C LYS A 148 -2.31 -12.31 12.04
N PHE A 149 -2.68 -13.20 12.96
CA PHE A 149 -1.71 -13.96 13.73
C PHE A 149 -0.87 -14.88 12.83
N ARG A 150 -1.48 -15.55 11.86
CA ARG A 150 -0.76 -16.34 10.85
C ARG A 150 0.18 -15.50 9.98
N GLN A 151 -0.21 -14.29 9.61
CA GLN A 151 0.67 -13.34 8.89
C GLN A 151 1.94 -13.09 9.69
N ARG A 152 1.79 -12.89 11.01
CA ARG A 152 2.92 -12.68 11.92
C ARG A 152 3.78 -13.92 12.03
N LEU A 153 3.19 -15.11 12.15
CA LEU A 153 3.95 -16.36 12.15
C LEU A 153 4.77 -16.56 10.87
N GLU A 154 4.21 -16.19 9.72
CA GLU A 154 4.89 -16.35 8.42
C GLU A 154 6.09 -15.42 8.26
N PHE A 155 5.98 -14.18 8.76
CA PHE A 155 6.99 -13.14 8.57
C PHE A 155 7.85 -12.83 9.80
N ASN A 156 7.61 -13.44 10.96
CA ASN A 156 8.51 -13.32 12.11
C ASN A 156 9.70 -14.28 12.00
N LEU A 157 10.83 -13.85 12.55
CA LEU A 157 12.09 -14.61 12.56
C LEU A 157 12.28 -15.42 13.85
N SER A 158 11.70 -15.00 14.98
CA SER A 158 11.84 -15.70 16.26
C SER A 158 10.53 -15.83 17.03
N ILE A 159 10.46 -16.83 17.92
CA ILE A 159 9.36 -17.00 18.88
C ILE A 159 9.32 -15.82 19.87
N ASN A 160 10.46 -15.21 20.19
CA ASN A 160 10.52 -14.02 21.03
C ASN A 160 9.85 -12.80 20.38
N ASP A 161 9.90 -12.68 19.05
CA ASP A 161 9.13 -11.68 18.29
C ASP A 161 7.62 -11.96 18.31
N LEU A 162 7.20 -13.20 18.58
CA LEU A 162 5.79 -13.57 18.74
C LEU A 162 5.26 -13.30 20.15
N ILE A 163 6.09 -13.47 21.17
CA ILE A 163 5.75 -13.30 22.60
C ILE A 163 5.61 -11.82 22.98
N ASN A 164 6.24 -10.90 22.24
CA ASN A 164 6.00 -9.45 22.33
C ASN A 164 4.61 -9.07 21.77
N LEU A 165 3.56 -9.55 22.44
CA LEU A 165 2.13 -9.27 22.19
C LEU A 165 1.73 -7.83 22.56
N ARG A 166 2.60 -7.09 23.26
CA ARG A 166 2.44 -5.65 23.52
C ARG A 166 2.78 -4.86 22.24
N PHE A 167 1.82 -4.88 21.32
CA PHE A 167 1.77 -3.96 20.19
C PHE A 167 1.56 -2.53 20.69
N THR A 168 2.65 -1.87 21.04
CA THR A 168 2.69 -0.40 21.03
C THR A 168 3.28 0.09 19.69
N PRO A 169 2.61 1.03 19.01
CA PRO A 169 2.92 1.53 17.67
C PRO A 169 4.30 2.19 17.48
N LYS A 170 5.19 2.19 18.47
CA LYS A 170 6.46 2.92 18.40
C LYS A 170 7.56 2.21 17.60
N ASN A 171 7.60 0.88 17.60
CA ASN A 171 8.64 0.11 16.89
C ASN A 171 8.19 -0.41 15.51
N GLU A 172 6.90 -0.26 15.20
CA GLU A 172 6.27 -0.58 13.91
C GLU A 172 5.54 0.66 13.36
N ASP A 173 6.06 1.85 13.64
CA ASP A 173 5.61 3.07 12.97
C ASP A 173 6.18 3.04 11.54
N PRO A 174 5.36 3.20 10.48
CA PRO A 174 5.88 3.47 9.14
C PRO A 174 6.79 4.71 9.09
N ASP A 175 6.64 5.63 10.05
CA ASP A 175 7.53 6.78 10.27
C ASP A 175 8.73 6.44 11.19
N SER A 176 8.87 5.20 11.66
CA SER A 176 10.02 4.75 12.46
C SER A 176 11.29 4.81 11.63
N GLN A 177 12.35 5.37 12.23
CA GLN A 177 13.69 5.37 11.62
C GLN A 177 14.38 3.99 11.69
N GLN A 178 13.74 2.98 12.28
CA GLN A 178 14.29 1.62 12.38
C GLN A 178 13.22 0.52 12.31
N ILE A 179 13.59 -0.62 11.72
CA ILE A 179 12.78 -1.84 11.62
C ILE A 179 13.56 -2.99 12.24
N GLY A 180 13.21 -3.41 13.46
CA GLY A 180 13.88 -4.52 14.13
C GLY A 180 15.40 -4.30 14.31
N GLY A 181 15.83 -3.05 14.54
CA GLY A 181 17.24 -2.67 14.65
C GLY A 181 17.91 -2.29 13.31
N VAL A 182 17.28 -2.57 12.18
CA VAL A 182 17.76 -2.16 10.86
C VAL A 182 17.42 -0.69 10.61
N LYS A 183 18.37 0.12 10.15
CA LYS A 183 18.16 1.55 9.89
C LYS A 183 17.21 1.74 8.70
N VAL A 184 16.25 2.65 8.82
CA VAL A 184 15.38 3.08 7.71
C VAL A 184 15.81 4.46 7.24
N LEU A 185 16.00 4.58 5.93
CA LEU A 185 16.43 5.81 5.27
C LEU A 185 15.39 6.21 4.22
N PRO A 186 14.47 7.14 4.53
CA PRO A 186 13.63 7.78 3.52
C PRO A 186 14.52 8.61 2.59
N ILE A 187 14.61 8.24 1.31
CA ILE A 187 15.59 8.84 0.39
C ILE A 187 15.33 10.34 0.17
N TYR A 188 14.06 10.74 0.15
CA TYR A 188 13.63 12.12 -0.09
C TYR A 188 13.80 13.05 1.13
N ASN A 189 14.37 12.54 2.22
CA ASN A 189 14.90 13.40 3.28
C ASN A 189 16.31 13.94 2.93
N TYR A 190 16.97 13.34 1.94
CA TYR A 190 18.35 13.67 1.54
C TYR A 190 18.44 14.25 0.13
N ILE A 191 17.40 14.06 -0.67
CA ILE A 191 17.30 14.60 -2.03
C ILE A 191 15.95 15.26 -2.24
N GLU A 192 15.90 16.25 -3.12
CA GLU A 192 14.65 16.87 -3.50
C GLU A 192 13.74 15.88 -4.24
N TRP A 193 12.47 15.87 -3.86
CA TRP A 193 11.44 15.11 -4.54
C TRP A 193 10.85 15.96 -5.67
N ASP A 194 11.23 15.65 -6.92
CA ASP A 194 10.63 16.24 -8.12
C ASP A 194 9.92 15.15 -8.93
N ARG A 195 8.58 15.17 -8.87
CA ARG A 195 7.74 14.20 -9.57
C ARG A 195 8.00 14.14 -11.07
N ARG A 196 8.13 15.29 -11.74
CA ARG A 196 8.26 15.34 -13.20
C ARG A 196 9.57 14.68 -13.60
N LYS A 197 10.66 15.07 -12.94
CA LYS A 197 11.98 14.47 -13.15
C LYS A 197 11.98 12.98 -12.85
N ILE A 198 11.34 12.55 -11.76
CA ILE A 198 11.23 11.13 -11.39
C ILE A 198 10.52 10.35 -12.49
N VAL A 199 9.31 10.78 -12.88
CA VAL A 199 8.49 10.10 -13.89
C VAL A 199 9.22 10.03 -15.23
N GLU A 200 9.77 11.14 -15.70
CA GLU A 200 10.54 11.18 -16.96
C GLU A 200 11.73 10.22 -16.91
N THR A 201 12.48 10.20 -15.81
CA THR A 201 13.66 9.34 -15.64
C THR A 201 13.27 7.86 -15.68
N ILE A 202 12.24 7.45 -14.92
CA ILE A 202 11.85 6.03 -14.87
C ILE A 202 11.21 5.56 -16.18
N GLU A 203 10.49 6.42 -16.89
CA GLU A 203 9.92 6.10 -18.21
C GLU A 203 11.05 5.96 -19.25
N LYS A 204 11.96 6.94 -19.33
CA LYS A 204 13.04 6.96 -20.32
C LYS A 204 14.10 5.89 -20.07
N GLU A 205 14.61 5.81 -18.84
CA GLU A 205 15.74 4.91 -18.54
C GLU A 205 15.26 3.48 -18.25
N LEU A 206 14.21 3.34 -17.45
CA LEU A 206 13.76 2.02 -16.99
C LEU A 206 12.67 1.44 -17.88
N GLY A 207 12.07 2.22 -18.78
CA GLY A 207 10.96 1.77 -19.60
C GLY A 207 9.69 1.53 -18.77
N TRP A 208 9.54 2.26 -17.66
CA TRP A 208 8.37 2.18 -16.80
C TRP A 208 7.11 2.54 -17.60
N LYS A 209 6.06 1.72 -17.51
CA LYS A 209 4.79 1.96 -18.20
C LYS A 209 3.62 1.94 -17.24
N LYS A 210 2.69 2.90 -17.35
CA LYS A 210 1.39 2.79 -16.69
C LYS A 210 0.46 1.86 -17.51
N PRO A 211 -0.55 1.24 -16.88
CA PRO A 211 -1.58 0.51 -17.63
C PRO A 211 -2.32 1.44 -18.61
N GLU A 212 -2.69 0.93 -19.78
CA GLU A 212 -3.34 1.73 -20.84
C GLU A 212 -4.66 2.36 -20.38
N ASN A 213 -5.43 1.64 -19.56
CA ASN A 213 -6.71 2.07 -19.01
C ASN A 213 -6.58 3.04 -17.82
N ARG A 214 -5.38 3.50 -17.47
CA ARG A 214 -5.16 4.46 -16.37
C ARG A 214 -4.71 5.79 -16.90
N VAL A 215 -5.36 6.86 -16.45
CA VAL A 215 -4.91 8.23 -16.76
C VAL A 215 -3.63 8.55 -15.99
N SER A 216 -3.60 8.26 -14.69
CA SER A 216 -2.43 8.53 -13.85
C SER A 216 -1.43 7.37 -13.79
N SER A 217 -0.14 7.70 -13.82
CA SER A 217 0.97 6.80 -13.46
C SER A 217 1.20 6.70 -11.95
N TRP A 218 0.48 7.49 -11.14
CA TRP A 218 0.63 7.51 -9.69
C TRP A 218 -0.26 6.46 -9.01
N ARG A 219 0.31 5.68 -8.07
CA ARG A 219 -0.41 4.74 -7.20
C ARG A 219 -1.23 3.64 -7.91
N PHE A 220 -1.01 3.35 -9.19
CA PHE A 220 -1.70 2.23 -9.89
C PHE A 220 -1.22 0.84 -9.44
N ASP A 221 -0.16 0.78 -8.63
CA ASP A 221 0.53 -0.44 -8.23
C ASP A 221 -0.32 -1.45 -7.45
N CYS A 222 -1.48 -1.04 -6.94
CA CYS A 222 -2.36 -1.87 -6.13
C CYS A 222 -3.79 -1.86 -6.69
N ARG A 223 -4.33 -3.05 -6.99
CA ARG A 223 -5.69 -3.26 -7.52
C ARG A 223 -6.80 -2.86 -6.55
N LEU A 224 -6.49 -2.65 -5.27
CA LEU A 224 -7.46 -2.13 -4.28
C LEU A 224 -7.65 -0.61 -4.33
N ILE A 225 -6.81 0.12 -5.07
CA ILE A 225 -6.83 1.60 -5.08
C ILE A 225 -8.15 2.17 -5.60
N PRO A 226 -8.79 1.64 -6.65
CA PRO A 226 -10.13 2.05 -7.06
C PRO A 226 -11.14 1.96 -5.91
N LEU A 227 -11.20 0.83 -5.20
CA LEU A 227 -12.09 0.65 -4.05
C LEU A 227 -11.75 1.60 -2.89
N VAL A 228 -10.47 1.85 -2.65
CA VAL A 228 -10.04 2.84 -1.64
C VAL A 228 -10.51 4.24 -2.03
N ASN A 229 -10.33 4.66 -3.29
CA ASN A 229 -10.78 5.96 -3.76
C ASN A 229 -12.31 6.10 -3.67
N TYR A 230 -13.06 5.08 -4.08
CA TYR A 230 -14.52 5.03 -3.93
C TYR A 230 -14.94 5.29 -2.48
N LEU A 231 -14.39 4.54 -1.50
CA LEU A 231 -14.74 4.72 -0.09
C LEU A 231 -14.33 6.07 0.48
N TRP A 232 -13.24 6.65 -0.03
CA TRP A 232 -12.82 8.00 0.34
C TRP A 232 -13.81 9.05 -0.17
N VAL A 233 -14.25 8.95 -1.43
CA VAL A 233 -15.29 9.84 -1.96
C VAL A 233 -16.59 9.70 -1.17
N LYS A 234 -17.04 8.48 -0.86
CA LYS A 234 -18.24 8.26 -0.02
C LYS A 234 -18.09 8.73 1.41
N THR A 235 -16.87 8.96 1.87
CA THR A 235 -16.61 9.44 3.22
C THR A 235 -16.48 10.95 3.32
N CYS A 236 -15.76 11.58 2.40
CA CYS A 236 -15.38 12.99 2.48
C CYS A 236 -15.52 13.77 1.17
N GLY A 237 -16.12 13.18 0.13
CA GLY A 237 -16.35 13.82 -1.17
C GLY A 237 -15.16 13.84 -2.13
N TYR A 238 -14.00 13.29 -1.74
CA TYR A 238 -12.78 13.33 -2.54
C TYR A 238 -12.04 11.98 -2.56
N PRO A 239 -11.43 11.57 -3.69
CA PRO A 239 -10.60 10.37 -3.73
C PRO A 239 -9.35 10.56 -2.87
N LYS A 240 -8.73 9.47 -2.40
CA LYS A 240 -7.53 9.54 -1.55
C LYS A 240 -6.39 10.28 -2.24
N ALA A 241 -6.26 10.11 -3.57
CA ALA A 241 -5.26 10.77 -4.39
C ALA A 241 -5.35 12.30 -4.36
N PHE A 242 -6.57 12.86 -4.21
CA PHE A 242 -6.81 14.30 -4.17
C PHE A 242 -5.91 15.01 -3.15
N PHE A 243 -5.82 14.46 -1.94
CA PHE A 243 -5.03 15.06 -0.86
C PHE A 243 -3.52 15.04 -1.12
N GLY A 244 -3.03 14.03 -1.84
CA GLY A 244 -1.63 14.02 -2.27
C GLY A 244 -1.35 15.08 -3.32
N TYR A 245 -2.23 15.25 -4.31
CA TYR A 245 -2.08 16.32 -5.29
C TYR A 245 -2.19 17.71 -4.67
N VAL A 246 -3.07 17.92 -3.68
CA VAL A 246 -3.11 19.18 -2.92
C VAL A 246 -1.76 19.45 -2.24
N GLN A 247 -1.14 18.44 -1.65
CA GLN A 247 0.18 18.60 -1.03
C GLN A 247 1.27 18.93 -2.08
N MET A 248 1.24 18.27 -3.24
CA MET A 248 2.16 18.54 -4.35
C MET A 248 1.99 19.94 -4.95
N ILE A 249 0.75 20.46 -4.99
CA ILE A 249 0.47 21.85 -5.38
C ILE A 249 1.04 22.82 -4.34
N ARG A 250 0.83 22.54 -3.05
CA ARG A 250 1.34 23.39 -1.95
C ARG A 250 2.85 23.43 -1.88
N SER A 251 3.55 22.36 -2.29
CA SER A 251 5.01 22.33 -2.38
C SER A 251 5.56 22.95 -3.67
N GLY A 252 4.70 23.37 -4.62
CA GLY A 252 5.13 23.92 -5.91
C GLY A 252 5.57 22.88 -6.94
N THR A 253 5.51 21.58 -6.60
CA THR A 253 5.94 20.48 -7.49
C THR A 253 4.91 20.07 -8.55
N MET A 254 3.69 20.60 -8.46
CA MET A 254 2.59 20.31 -9.38
C MET A 254 1.69 21.53 -9.54
N THR A 255 1.22 21.79 -10.77
CA THR A 255 0.21 22.84 -11.02
C THR A 255 -1.20 22.31 -10.77
N LYS A 256 -2.14 23.21 -10.47
CA LYS A 256 -3.58 22.86 -10.35
C LYS A 256 -4.12 22.19 -11.62
N LYS A 257 -3.70 22.65 -12.80
CA LYS A 257 -4.13 22.10 -14.08
C LYS A 257 -3.71 20.64 -14.23
N GLU A 258 -2.43 20.34 -13.98
CA GLU A 258 -1.92 18.97 -14.01
C GLU A 258 -2.65 18.06 -13.01
N ALA A 259 -2.87 18.54 -11.78
CA ALA A 259 -3.60 17.77 -10.78
C ALA A 259 -5.02 17.39 -11.24
N LEU A 260 -5.74 18.33 -11.87
CA LEU A 260 -7.09 18.08 -12.39
C LEU A 260 -7.07 17.10 -13.56
N GLU A 261 -6.09 17.20 -14.47
CA GLU A 261 -5.91 16.24 -15.56
C GLU A 261 -5.69 14.83 -15.01
N GLN A 262 -4.87 14.67 -13.96
CA GLN A 262 -4.63 13.37 -13.32
C GLN A 262 -5.87 12.83 -12.60
N LEU A 263 -6.65 13.71 -11.95
CA LEU A 263 -7.88 13.34 -11.25
C LEU A 263 -9.04 13.00 -12.18
N SER A 264 -9.04 13.49 -13.42
CA SER A 264 -10.12 13.25 -14.38
C SER A 264 -10.32 11.75 -14.67
N GLY A 265 -9.26 10.94 -14.55
CA GLY A 265 -9.32 9.48 -14.68
C GLY A 265 -9.34 8.72 -13.35
N THR A 266 -9.67 9.37 -12.24
CA THR A 266 -9.90 8.68 -10.96
C THR A 266 -11.40 8.55 -10.70
N ASP A 267 -11.83 7.44 -10.11
CA ASP A 267 -13.24 7.20 -9.81
C ASP A 267 -13.73 8.24 -8.78
N TRP A 268 -14.55 9.19 -9.22
CA TRP A 268 -15.19 10.22 -8.39
C TRP A 268 -16.43 9.68 -7.65
N GLY A 269 -16.30 8.49 -7.06
CA GLY A 269 -17.35 7.86 -6.28
C GLY A 269 -18.29 6.95 -7.06
N GLU A 270 -17.97 6.65 -8.32
CA GLU A 270 -18.63 5.59 -9.06
C GLU A 270 -18.07 4.22 -8.67
N PHE A 271 -18.96 3.24 -8.51
CA PHE A 271 -18.55 1.87 -8.24
C PHE A 271 -18.35 1.13 -9.56
N THR A 272 -17.09 0.80 -9.89
CA THR A 272 -16.74 0.26 -11.20
C THR A 272 -16.79 -1.27 -11.26
N ARG A 273 -16.86 -1.81 -12.49
CA ARG A 273 -16.77 -3.26 -12.74
C ARG A 273 -15.45 -3.85 -12.23
N GLU A 274 -14.34 -3.12 -12.34
CA GLU A 274 -13.05 -3.55 -11.81
C GLU A 274 -13.11 -3.80 -10.29
N MET A 275 -13.79 -2.92 -9.54
CA MET A 275 -13.98 -3.12 -8.10
C MET A 275 -14.84 -4.36 -7.83
N GLU A 276 -15.91 -4.57 -8.60
CA GLU A 276 -16.77 -5.75 -8.47
C GLU A 276 -15.99 -7.04 -8.73
N ASP A 277 -15.24 -7.09 -9.83
CA ASP A 277 -14.43 -8.24 -10.23
C ASP A 277 -13.36 -8.56 -9.18
N CYS A 278 -12.71 -7.54 -8.59
CA CYS A 278 -11.77 -7.73 -7.49
C CYS A 278 -12.46 -8.31 -6.23
N LEU A 279 -13.63 -7.79 -5.86
CA LEU A 279 -14.37 -8.29 -4.70
C LEU A 279 -14.85 -9.74 -4.90
N ILE A 280 -15.28 -10.11 -6.10
CA ILE A 280 -15.77 -11.46 -6.40
C ILE A 280 -14.60 -12.43 -6.60
N SER A 281 -13.74 -12.16 -7.56
CA SER A 281 -12.73 -13.12 -8.04
C SER A 281 -11.56 -13.26 -7.06
N ASP A 282 -11.02 -12.13 -6.56
CA ASP A 282 -9.87 -12.17 -5.67
C ASP A 282 -10.29 -12.48 -4.22
N LEU A 283 -11.36 -11.82 -3.76
CA LEU A 283 -11.74 -11.82 -2.35
C LEU A 283 -12.90 -12.76 -2.02
N ASN A 284 -13.61 -13.32 -3.01
CA ASN A 284 -14.79 -14.16 -2.81
C ASN A 284 -15.82 -13.51 -1.87
N ILE A 285 -16.13 -12.24 -2.14
CA ILE A 285 -17.16 -11.49 -1.42
C ILE A 285 -18.51 -11.79 -2.04
N GLY A 286 -19.45 -12.29 -1.23
CA GLY A 286 -20.79 -12.59 -1.71
C GLY A 286 -21.58 -11.33 -2.09
N GLN A 287 -22.48 -11.46 -3.07
CA GLN A 287 -23.25 -10.35 -3.66
C GLN A 287 -23.96 -9.48 -2.62
N LYS A 288 -24.44 -10.08 -1.52
CA LYS A 288 -25.04 -9.35 -0.40
C LYS A 288 -24.16 -8.20 0.11
N TYR A 289 -22.86 -8.42 0.24
CA TYR A 289 -21.92 -7.40 0.73
C TYR A 289 -21.56 -6.39 -0.36
N ILE A 290 -21.44 -6.84 -1.61
CA ILE A 290 -21.19 -5.95 -2.75
C ILE A 290 -22.35 -4.96 -2.91
N ASN A 291 -23.60 -5.43 -2.81
CA ASN A 291 -24.79 -4.58 -2.85
C ASN A 291 -24.79 -3.54 -1.72
N ILE A 292 -24.34 -3.90 -0.51
CA ILE A 292 -24.19 -2.93 0.60
C ILE A 292 -23.11 -1.89 0.28
N ILE A 293 -21.99 -2.29 -0.32
CA ILE A 293 -20.91 -1.38 -0.65
C ILE A 293 -21.34 -0.42 -1.77
N LYS A 294 -22.06 -0.92 -2.80
CA LYS A 294 -22.55 -0.13 -3.94
C LYS A 294 -23.48 1.02 -3.54
N VAL A 295 -24.22 0.89 -2.44
CA VAL A 295 -25.20 1.90 -1.97
C VAL A 295 -24.60 2.96 -1.06
N TYR A 296 -23.30 2.92 -0.76
CA TYR A 296 -22.64 4.04 -0.09
C TYR A 296 -22.63 5.29 -0.95
#